data_AF-A0A4R0X7X7-F1
#
_entry.id   AF-A0A4R0X7X7-F1
#
_cell.length_a   1.000
_cell.length_b   1.000
_cell.length_c   1.000
_cell.angle_alpha   90.00
_cell.angle_beta   90.00
_cell.angle_gamma   90.00
#
_symmetry.space_group_name_H-M   'P 1'
#
loop_
_entity.id
_entity.type
_entity.pdbx_description
1 polymer ?
#
loop_
_entity_poly.entity_id
_entity_poly.type
_entity_poly.pdbx_seq_one_letter_code
_entity_poly.pdbx_strand_id
1 'polypeptide(L)'
;MASATEALAASGARIARVRAIGRPSTVLALTELTSAISVANIALVSKRAILDGKMRHMLDVDTSVNRQKSDSDRWFDMQSQMLVQGPIPQERFDYMQHRIELHRNEANRLAAHKAEVETLIGRETLALIRTLMDQQRIVGQAAIEANMAMRQELGFSSDREEVVRTSLSNQDEAGRDALGEYVTSIEASLMSSSK
;
A
#
# COMPACT_ATOMS: atom_id res chain seq x y z
N MET A 1 1.96 7.75 22.53
CA MET A 1 2.23 8.27 21.18
C MET A 1 0.94 8.91 20.70
N ALA A 2 0.93 10.21 20.41
CA ALA A 2 -0.26 10.85 19.87
C ALA A 2 -0.63 10.17 18.54
N SER A 3 -1.89 9.83 18.33
CA SER A 3 -2.32 9.24 17.06
C SER A 3 -2.06 10.24 15.93
N ALA A 4 -1.79 9.76 14.70
CA ALA A 4 -1.56 10.64 13.56
C ALA A 4 -2.67 11.70 13.37
N THR A 5 -3.90 11.35 13.79
CA THR A 5 -5.08 12.22 13.81
C THR A 5 -4.96 13.37 14.82
N GLU A 6 -4.45 13.13 16.03
CA GLU A 6 -4.21 14.17 17.04
C GLU A 6 -3.09 15.13 16.61
N ALA A 7 -2.05 14.59 15.98
CA ALA A 7 -0.97 15.40 15.41
C ALA A 7 -1.47 16.28 14.25
N LEU A 8 -2.35 15.74 13.40
CA LEU A 8 -2.99 16.49 12.32
C LEU A 8 -3.88 17.62 12.86
N ALA A 9 -4.70 17.33 13.88
CA ALA A 9 -5.58 18.31 14.52
C ALA A 9 -4.79 19.44 15.20
N ALA A 10 -3.72 19.11 15.94
CA ALA A 10 -2.84 20.08 16.57
C ALA A 10 -2.14 20.98 15.52
N SER A 11 -1.76 20.41 14.38
CA SER A 11 -1.17 21.15 13.27
C SER A 11 -2.19 22.09 12.60
N GLY A 12 -3.43 21.63 12.40
CA GLY A 12 -4.54 22.46 11.91
C GLY A 12 -4.80 23.68 12.79
N ALA A 13 -4.77 23.54 14.11
CA ALA A 13 -4.94 24.65 15.05
C ALA A 13 -3.81 25.69 14.97
N ARG A 14 -2.58 25.28 14.67
CA ARG A 14 -1.44 26.19 14.47
C ARG A 14 -1.54 26.93 13.14
N ILE A 15 -1.93 26.23 12.07
CA ILE A 15 -2.19 26.82 10.75
C ILE A 15 -3.30 27.89 10.87
N ALA A 16 -4.37 27.62 11.63
CA ALA A 16 -5.45 28.57 11.85
C ALA A 16 -4.97 29.88 12.53
N ARG A 17 -3.95 29.85 13.39
CA ARG A 17 -3.37 31.08 13.98
C ARG A 17 -2.59 31.88 12.95
N VAL A 18 -1.86 31.22 12.05
CA VAL A 18 -1.17 31.89 10.94
C VAL A 18 -2.18 32.57 10.01
N ARG A 19 -3.34 31.92 9.78
CA ARG A 19 -4.45 32.52 9.03
C ARG A 19 -5.03 33.79 9.65
N ALA A 20 -4.90 33.97 10.96
CA ALA A 20 -5.47 35.12 11.67
C ALA A 20 -4.55 36.36 11.67
N ILE A 21 -3.26 36.21 11.35
CA ILE A 21 -2.24 37.26 11.53
C ILE A 21 -1.49 37.57 10.21
N GLY A 22 -1.45 36.64 9.25
CA GLY A 22 -0.75 36.85 7.97
C GLY A 22 -1.54 37.68 6.95
N ARG A 23 -0.84 38.24 5.95
CA ARG A 23 -1.48 38.90 4.80
C ARG A 23 -2.38 37.93 4.02
N PRO A 24 -3.42 38.43 3.34
CA PRO A 24 -4.37 37.59 2.58
C PRO A 24 -3.71 36.61 1.60
N SER A 25 -2.63 37.02 0.92
CA SER A 25 -1.88 36.15 -0.01
C SER A 25 -1.24 34.94 0.68
N THR A 26 -0.63 35.15 1.85
CA THR A 26 -0.01 34.11 2.67
C THR A 26 -1.05 33.14 3.24
N VAL A 27 -2.20 33.69 3.68
CA VAL A 27 -3.33 32.89 4.18
C VAL A 27 -3.92 32.02 3.08
N LEU A 28 -4.05 32.55 1.86
CA LEU A 28 -4.54 31.82 0.70
C LEU A 28 -3.61 30.65 0.37
N ALA A 29 -2.31 30.90 0.20
CA ALA A 29 -1.33 29.88 -0.17
C ALA A 29 -1.25 28.74 0.88
N LEU A 30 -1.30 29.07 2.17
CA LEU A 30 -1.36 28.05 3.24
C LEU A 30 -2.67 27.25 3.24
N THR A 31 -3.79 27.89 2.85
CA THR A 31 -5.08 27.21 2.72
C THR A 31 -5.08 26.25 1.54
N GLU A 32 -4.53 26.66 0.40
CA GLU A 32 -4.34 25.81 -0.77
C GLU A 32 -3.45 24.61 -0.47
N LEU A 33 -2.32 24.81 0.21
CA LEU A 33 -1.47 23.70 0.68
C LEU A 33 -2.22 22.74 1.60
N THR A 34 -2.96 23.27 2.59
CA THR A 34 -3.73 22.42 3.52
C THR A 34 -4.81 21.62 2.78
N SER A 35 -5.46 22.24 1.79
CA SER A 35 -6.45 21.60 0.94
C SER A 35 -5.82 20.49 0.09
N ALA A 36 -4.68 20.78 -0.57
CA ALA A 36 -3.94 19.80 -1.35
C ALA A 36 -3.52 18.58 -0.52
N ILE A 37 -2.98 18.79 0.69
CA ILE A 37 -2.63 17.72 1.63
C ILE A 37 -3.87 16.89 2.00
N SER A 38 -5.00 17.54 2.27
CA SER A 38 -6.24 16.86 2.67
C SER A 38 -6.79 15.99 1.54
N VAL A 39 -6.81 16.51 0.31
CA VAL A 39 -7.22 15.78 -0.90
C VAL A 39 -6.29 14.60 -1.15
N ALA A 40 -4.98 14.82 -1.07
CA ALA A 40 -3.98 13.77 -1.22
C ALA A 40 -4.18 12.64 -0.20
N ASN A 41 -4.40 13.00 1.08
CA ASN A 41 -4.62 12.02 2.14
C ASN A 41 -5.89 11.20 1.89
N ILE A 42 -7.01 11.82 1.52
CA ILE A 42 -8.27 11.09 1.22
C ILE A 42 -8.07 10.13 0.05
N ALA A 43 -7.41 10.56 -1.02
CA ALA A 43 -7.13 9.72 -2.18
C ALA A 43 -6.27 8.51 -1.81
N LEU A 44 -5.18 8.73 -1.06
CA LEU A 44 -4.26 7.69 -0.64
C LEU A 44 -4.88 6.71 0.35
N VAL A 45 -5.63 7.20 1.34
CA VAL A 45 -6.34 6.35 2.31
C VAL A 45 -7.35 5.45 1.60
N SER A 46 -8.09 5.98 0.63
CA SER A 46 -9.07 5.20 -0.13
C SER A 46 -8.40 4.06 -0.92
N LYS A 47 -7.28 4.34 -1.58
CA LYS A 47 -6.49 3.32 -2.32
C LYS A 47 -5.85 2.30 -1.37
N ARG A 48 -5.30 2.76 -0.25
CA ARG A 48 -4.73 1.89 0.78
C ARG A 48 -5.76 0.94 1.36
N ALA A 49 -6.98 1.40 1.64
CA ALA A 49 -8.03 0.55 2.19
C ALA A 49 -8.39 -0.61 1.25
N ILE A 50 -8.40 -0.37 -0.07
CA ILE A 50 -8.61 -1.42 -1.08
C ILE A 50 -7.46 -2.43 -1.02
N LEU A 51 -6.20 -1.97 -1.02
CA LEU A 51 -5.02 -2.81 -0.94
C LEU A 51 -5.01 -3.66 0.34
N ASP A 52 -5.27 -3.05 1.50
CA ASP A 52 -5.36 -3.74 2.79
C ASP A 52 -6.44 -4.82 2.78
N GLY A 53 -7.56 -4.60 2.07
CA GLY A 53 -8.60 -5.59 1.88
C GLY A 53 -8.12 -6.80 1.07
N LYS A 54 -7.36 -6.56 -0.01
CA LYS A 54 -6.75 -7.63 -0.83
C LYS A 54 -5.67 -8.39 -0.07
N MET A 55 -4.85 -7.70 0.72
CA MET A 55 -3.84 -8.33 1.58
C MET A 55 -4.47 -9.22 2.66
N ARG A 56 -5.60 -8.80 3.24
CA ARG A 56 -6.36 -9.66 4.18
C ARG A 56 -6.90 -10.91 3.49
N HIS A 57 -7.51 -10.76 2.32
CA HIS A 57 -7.99 -11.88 1.53
C HIS A 57 -6.86 -12.87 1.17
N MET A 58 -5.65 -12.37 0.89
CA MET A 58 -4.46 -13.23 0.69
C MET A 58 -4.15 -14.10 1.91
N LEU A 59 -4.17 -13.51 3.11
CA LEU A 59 -3.91 -14.23 4.35
C LEU A 59 -4.96 -15.34 4.59
N ASP A 60 -6.23 -15.06 4.26
CA ASP A 60 -7.32 -16.04 4.38
C ASP A 60 -7.12 -17.21 3.40
N VAL A 61 -6.69 -16.91 2.16
CA VAL A 61 -6.35 -17.93 1.16
C VAL A 61 -5.16 -18.78 1.62
N ASP A 62 -4.09 -18.15 2.11
CA ASP A 62 -2.89 -18.86 2.58
C ASP A 62 -3.20 -19.77 3.77
N THR A 63 -4.01 -19.28 4.72
CA THR A 63 -4.52 -20.07 5.84
C THR A 63 -5.32 -21.28 5.35
N SER A 64 -6.15 -21.09 4.33
CA SER A 64 -6.96 -22.16 3.74
C SER A 64 -6.08 -23.20 3.03
N VAL A 65 -5.06 -22.79 2.27
CA VAL A 65 -4.09 -23.71 1.64
C VAL A 65 -3.39 -24.55 2.70
N ASN A 66 -2.88 -23.92 3.76
CA ASN A 66 -2.17 -24.61 4.83
C ASN A 66 -3.07 -25.60 5.56
N ARG A 67 -4.34 -25.25 5.77
CA ARG A 67 -5.34 -26.15 6.34
C ARG A 67 -5.56 -27.38 5.47
N GLN A 68 -5.75 -27.22 4.16
CA GLN A 68 -5.96 -28.35 3.25
C GLN A 68 -4.74 -29.27 3.17
N LYS A 69 -3.52 -28.71 3.18
CA LYS A 69 -2.28 -29.49 3.27
C LYS A 69 -2.22 -30.29 4.58
N SER A 70 -2.49 -29.64 5.72
CA SER A 70 -2.51 -30.30 7.03
C SER A 70 -3.56 -31.41 7.12
N ASP A 71 -4.75 -31.20 6.55
CA ASP A 71 -5.79 -32.24 6.49
C ASP A 71 -5.35 -33.42 5.61
N SER A 72 -4.73 -33.17 4.44
CA SER A 72 -4.11 -34.22 3.61
C SER A 72 -3.07 -35.02 4.38
N ASP A 73 -2.15 -34.35 5.07
CA ASP A 73 -1.06 -35.00 5.84
C ASP A 73 -1.64 -35.84 6.98
N ARG A 74 -2.69 -35.37 7.65
CA ARG A 74 -3.40 -36.14 8.69
C ARG A 74 -3.99 -37.45 8.15
N TRP A 75 -4.57 -37.44 6.95
CA TRP A 75 -5.09 -38.66 6.33
C TRP A 75 -3.96 -39.61 5.92
N PHE A 76 -2.84 -39.07 5.44
CA PHE A 76 -1.64 -39.86 5.12
C PHE A 76 -1.03 -40.51 6.38
N ASP A 77 -0.95 -39.79 7.48
CA ASP A 77 -0.50 -40.31 8.78
C ASP A 77 -1.42 -41.42 9.28
N MET A 78 -2.74 -41.23 9.15
CA MET A 78 -3.70 -42.26 9.54
C MET A 78 -3.57 -43.52 8.69
N GLN A 79 -3.40 -43.38 7.37
CA GLN A 79 -3.13 -44.49 6.46
C GLN A 79 -1.85 -45.22 6.86
N SER A 80 -0.79 -44.48 7.17
CA SER A 80 0.51 -45.02 7.60
C SER A 80 0.41 -45.78 8.93
N GLN A 81 -0.31 -45.23 9.91
CA GLN A 81 -0.56 -45.91 11.19
C GLN A 81 -1.34 -47.21 11.02
N MET A 82 -2.35 -47.21 10.15
CA MET A 82 -3.14 -48.42 9.87
C MET A 82 -2.29 -49.50 9.18
N LEU A 83 -1.35 -49.13 8.30
CA LEU A 83 -0.44 -50.07 7.66
C LEU A 83 0.49 -50.75 8.68
N VAL A 84 0.93 -50.00 9.71
CA VAL A 84 1.75 -50.55 10.80
C VAL A 84 0.96 -51.54 11.67
N GLN A 85 -0.34 -51.34 11.83
CA GLN A 85 -1.22 -52.19 12.65
C GLN A 85 -1.61 -53.51 11.95
N GLY A 86 -1.39 -53.64 10.64
CA GLY A 86 -1.68 -54.84 9.88
C GLY A 86 -2.30 -54.55 8.50
N PRO A 87 -2.75 -55.59 7.77
CA PRO A 87 -3.34 -55.41 6.46
C PRO A 87 -4.62 -54.56 6.53
N ILE A 88 -4.66 -53.48 5.74
CA ILE A 88 -5.81 -52.59 5.64
C ILE A 88 -6.82 -53.19 4.64
N PRO A 89 -8.12 -53.28 4.98
CA PRO A 89 -9.15 -53.63 4.00
C PRO A 89 -9.17 -52.64 2.83
N GLN A 90 -9.23 -53.14 1.60
CA GLN A 90 -9.12 -52.33 0.38
C GLN A 90 -10.07 -51.13 0.37
N GLU A 91 -11.34 -51.32 0.76
CA GLU A 91 -12.34 -50.24 0.81
C GLU A 91 -11.93 -49.06 1.72
N ARG A 92 -11.27 -49.36 2.86
CA ARG A 92 -10.78 -48.33 3.78
C ARG A 92 -9.56 -47.62 3.20
N PHE A 93 -8.69 -48.36 2.52
CA PHE A 93 -7.54 -47.80 1.82
C PHE A 93 -7.99 -46.83 0.72
N ASP A 94 -8.93 -47.26 -0.12
CA ASP A 94 -9.48 -46.45 -1.22
C ASP A 94 -10.16 -45.18 -0.69
N TYR A 95 -10.92 -45.28 0.41
CA TYR A 95 -11.51 -44.12 1.06
C TYR A 95 -10.45 -43.12 1.52
N MET A 96 -9.41 -43.57 2.22
CA MET A 96 -8.33 -42.69 2.69
C MET A 96 -7.59 -42.05 1.52
N GLN A 97 -7.29 -42.82 0.47
CA GLN A 97 -6.68 -42.30 -0.75
C GLN A 97 -7.54 -41.21 -1.39
N HIS A 98 -8.86 -41.43 -1.50
CA HIS A 98 -9.78 -40.43 -2.03
C HIS A 98 -9.80 -39.14 -1.19
N ARG A 99 -9.74 -39.24 0.15
CA ARG A 99 -9.68 -38.07 1.04
C ARG A 99 -8.37 -37.29 0.85
N ILE A 100 -7.24 -37.99 0.71
CA ILE A 100 -5.94 -37.36 0.43
C ILE A 100 -5.99 -36.62 -0.91
N GLU A 101 -6.50 -37.26 -1.96
CA GLU A 101 -6.63 -36.66 -3.28
C GLU A 101 -7.55 -35.43 -3.27
N LEU A 102 -8.68 -35.50 -2.56
CA LEU A 102 -9.60 -34.38 -2.41
C LEU A 102 -8.90 -33.16 -1.78
N HIS A 103 -8.22 -33.35 -0.65
CA HIS A 103 -7.53 -32.26 0.04
C HIS A 103 -6.34 -31.71 -0.76
N ARG A 104 -5.61 -32.56 -1.49
CA ARG A 104 -4.54 -32.14 -2.42
C ARG A 104 -5.09 -31.31 -3.57
N ASN A 105 -6.17 -31.76 -4.21
CA ASN A 105 -6.78 -31.04 -5.32
C ASN A 105 -7.30 -29.67 -4.87
N GLU A 106 -7.92 -29.59 -3.69
CA GLU A 106 -8.38 -28.33 -3.13
C GLU A 106 -7.22 -27.40 -2.75
N ALA A 107 -6.14 -27.93 -2.17
CA ALA A 107 -4.93 -27.15 -1.90
C ALA A 107 -4.31 -26.58 -3.18
N ASN A 108 -4.26 -27.38 -4.26
CA ASN A 108 -3.76 -26.94 -5.56
C ASN A 108 -4.67 -25.85 -6.18
N ARG A 109 -5.99 -26.02 -6.09
CA ARG A 109 -6.96 -25.02 -6.55
C ARG A 109 -6.80 -23.69 -5.81
N LEU A 110 -6.67 -23.74 -4.48
CA LEU A 110 -6.46 -22.55 -3.66
C LEU A 110 -5.08 -21.91 -3.91
N ALA A 111 -4.04 -22.71 -4.20
CA ALA A 111 -2.72 -22.20 -4.57
C ALA A 111 -2.74 -21.47 -5.93
N ALA A 112 -3.49 -21.97 -6.91
CA ALA A 112 -3.71 -21.26 -8.17
C ALA A 112 -4.45 -19.94 -7.94
N HIS A 113 -5.52 -19.95 -7.14
CA HIS A 113 -6.24 -18.73 -6.75
C HIS A 113 -5.34 -17.73 -6.01
N LYS A 114 -4.42 -18.21 -5.18
CA LYS A 114 -3.43 -17.37 -4.49
C LYS A 114 -2.61 -16.54 -5.48
N ALA A 115 -2.09 -17.15 -6.55
CA ALA A 115 -1.32 -16.45 -7.57
C ALA A 115 -2.13 -15.34 -8.28
N GLU A 116 -3.43 -15.57 -8.50
CA GLU A 116 -4.33 -14.55 -9.04
C GLU A 116 -4.47 -13.35 -8.08
N VAL A 117 -4.63 -13.62 -6.78
CA VAL A 117 -4.72 -12.56 -5.75
C VAL A 117 -3.40 -11.81 -5.62
N GLU A 118 -2.24 -12.47 -5.73
CA GLU A 118 -0.91 -11.82 -5.71
C GLU A 118 -0.78 -10.82 -6.88
N THR A 119 -1.23 -11.23 -8.07
CA THR A 119 -1.26 -10.36 -9.25
C THR A 119 -2.16 -9.13 -9.02
N LEU A 120 -3.34 -9.33 -8.42
CA LEU A 120 -4.26 -8.23 -8.08
C LEU A 120 -3.63 -7.27 -7.07
N ILE A 121 -2.96 -7.78 -6.02
CA ILE A 121 -2.27 -6.97 -5.02
C ILE A 121 -1.19 -6.10 -5.67
N GLY A 122 -0.40 -6.65 -6.59
CA GLY A 122 0.61 -5.86 -7.27
C GLY A 122 0.01 -4.78 -8.17
N ARG A 123 -1.11 -5.05 -8.86
CA ARG A 123 -1.84 -4.02 -9.63
C ARG A 123 -2.36 -2.89 -8.75
N GLU A 124 -2.94 -3.20 -7.59
CA GLU A 124 -3.43 -2.19 -6.65
C GLU A 124 -2.29 -1.41 -6.00
N THR A 125 -1.16 -2.06 -5.72
CA THR A 125 0.07 -1.40 -5.26
C THR A 125 0.57 -0.37 -6.28
N LEU A 126 0.61 -0.73 -7.57
CA LEU A 126 0.95 0.21 -8.64
C LEU A 126 -0.04 1.37 -8.72
N ALA A 127 -1.35 1.10 -8.59
CA ALA A 127 -2.37 2.14 -8.60
C ALA A 127 -2.20 3.13 -7.43
N LEU A 128 -1.85 2.63 -6.24
CA LEU A 128 -1.55 3.44 -5.06
C LEU A 128 -0.32 4.33 -5.30
N ILE A 129 0.79 3.78 -5.81
CA ILE A 129 2.02 4.53 -6.02
C ILE A 129 1.85 5.59 -7.11
N ARG A 130 1.14 5.28 -8.20
CA ARG A 130 0.81 6.27 -9.23
C ARG A 130 -0.04 7.41 -8.66
N THR A 131 -1.02 7.07 -7.82
CA THR A 131 -1.81 8.08 -7.08
C THR A 131 -0.90 8.94 -6.20
N LEU A 132 0.06 8.33 -5.49
CA LEU A 132 1.04 9.06 -4.67
C LEU A 132 1.87 10.04 -5.51
N MET A 133 2.36 9.63 -6.67
CA MET A 133 3.11 10.51 -7.58
C MET A 133 2.29 11.70 -8.04
N ASP A 134 1.04 11.46 -8.46
CA ASP A 134 0.12 12.51 -8.90
C ASP A 134 -0.16 13.52 -7.79
N GLN A 135 -0.41 13.02 -6.57
CA GLN A 135 -0.70 13.86 -5.42
C GLN A 135 0.55 14.59 -4.91
N GLN A 136 1.74 13.96 -4.96
CA GLN A 136 2.99 14.60 -4.58
C GLN A 136 3.23 15.85 -5.43
N ARG A 137 3.02 15.78 -6.75
CA ARG A 137 3.18 16.94 -7.64
C ARG A 137 2.31 18.12 -7.22
N ILE A 138 1.04 17.85 -6.90
CA ILE A 138 0.08 18.88 -6.49
C ILE A 138 0.49 19.48 -5.14
N VAL A 139 0.83 18.64 -4.16
CA VAL A 139 1.25 19.07 -2.83
C VAL A 139 2.58 19.83 -2.87
N GLY A 140 3.56 19.35 -3.65
CA GLY A 140 4.87 19.96 -3.82
C GLY A 140 4.77 21.37 -4.38
N GLN A 141 3.96 21.56 -5.42
CA GLN A 141 3.74 22.89 -5.99
C GLN A 141 3.03 23.84 -5.00
N ALA A 142 2.00 23.37 -4.30
CA ALA A 142 1.34 24.16 -3.25
C ALA A 142 2.28 24.47 -2.07
N ALA A 143 3.21 23.56 -1.75
CA ALA A 143 4.18 23.75 -0.68
C ALA A 143 5.23 24.80 -1.05
N ILE A 144 5.69 24.81 -2.31
CA ILE A 144 6.56 25.86 -2.84
C ILE A 144 5.86 27.21 -2.70
N GLU A 145 4.66 27.37 -3.25
CA GLU A 145 3.93 28.65 -3.20
C GLU A 145 3.66 29.13 -1.77
N ALA A 146 3.26 28.22 -0.86
CA ALA A 146 3.10 28.54 0.55
C ALA A 146 4.43 28.97 1.19
N ASN A 147 5.55 28.32 0.84
CA ASN A 147 6.88 28.71 1.33
C ASN A 147 7.26 30.11 0.86
N MET A 148 7.07 30.40 -0.44
CA MET A 148 7.35 31.72 -1.01
C MET A 148 6.54 32.82 -0.33
N ALA A 149 5.23 32.61 -0.16
CA ALA A 149 4.35 33.56 0.49
C ALA A 149 4.75 33.82 1.95
N MET A 150 5.09 32.77 2.71
CA MET A 150 5.61 32.92 4.08
C MET A 150 6.93 33.68 4.12
N ARG A 151 7.82 33.46 3.13
CA ARG A 151 9.11 34.16 3.10
C ARG A 151 8.93 35.66 2.88
N GLN A 152 8.02 36.03 1.96
CA GLN A 152 7.66 37.41 1.70
C GLN A 152 7.01 38.07 2.93
N GLU A 153 6.12 37.34 3.62
CA GLU A 153 5.48 37.80 4.87
C GLU A 153 6.51 38.13 5.95
N LEU A 154 7.53 37.28 6.10
CA LEU A 154 8.58 37.39 7.12
C LEU A 154 9.72 38.34 6.71
N GLY A 155 9.65 38.96 5.53
CA GLY A 155 10.65 39.91 5.05
C GLY A 155 12.02 39.28 4.75
N PHE A 156 12.07 37.98 4.44
CA PHE A 156 13.31 37.37 3.93
C PHE A 156 13.63 37.96 2.55
N SER A 157 14.90 38.34 2.32
CA SER A 157 15.28 39.12 1.14
C SER A 157 14.97 38.42 -0.19
N SER A 158 14.48 39.20 -1.15
CA SER A 158 14.08 38.81 -2.51
C SER A 158 15.25 38.31 -3.37
N ASP A 159 16.49 38.67 -3.03
CA ASP A 159 17.67 38.46 -3.88
C ASP A 159 18.04 36.98 -4.06
N ARG A 160 17.42 36.08 -3.28
CA ARG A 160 17.58 34.62 -3.38
C ARG A 160 16.26 33.88 -3.55
N GLU A 161 15.18 34.59 -3.83
CA GLU A 161 13.83 34.03 -3.96
C GLU A 161 13.79 32.96 -5.07
N GLU A 162 14.36 33.28 -6.23
CA GLU A 162 14.44 32.37 -7.37
C GLU A 162 15.35 31.15 -7.09
N VAL A 163 16.43 31.35 -6.33
CA VAL A 163 17.35 30.26 -5.93
C VAL A 163 16.64 29.28 -5.01
N VAL A 164 15.85 29.78 -4.06
CA VAL A 164 15.06 28.94 -3.14
C VAL A 164 13.97 28.21 -3.90
N ARG A 165 13.24 28.89 -4.79
CA ARG A 165 12.21 28.26 -5.63
C ARG A 165 12.79 27.15 -6.49
N THR A 166 13.92 27.41 -7.16
CA THR A 166 14.62 26.40 -7.98
C THR A 166 15.06 25.21 -7.13
N SER A 167 15.63 25.46 -5.95
CA SER A 167 16.06 24.38 -5.03
C SER A 167 14.90 23.49 -4.59
N LEU A 168 13.75 24.08 -4.24
CA LEU A 168 12.55 23.33 -3.86
C LEU A 168 11.95 22.57 -5.04
N SER A 169 11.92 23.15 -6.24
CA SER A 169 11.48 22.47 -7.46
C SER A 169 12.36 21.25 -7.77
N ASN A 170 13.69 21.39 -7.65
CA ASN A 170 14.62 20.28 -7.87
C ASN A 170 14.43 19.15 -6.85
N GLN A 171 14.12 19.49 -5.60
CA GLN A 171 13.82 18.49 -4.57
C GLN A 171 12.53 17.73 -4.87
N ASP A 172 11.48 18.44 -5.33
CA ASP A 172 10.23 17.79 -5.74
C ASP A 172 10.43 16.88 -6.96
N GLU A 173 11.21 17.31 -7.94
CA GLU A 173 11.57 16.52 -9.13
C GLU A 173 12.36 15.26 -8.74
N ALA A 174 13.41 15.39 -7.93
CA ALA A 174 14.19 14.23 -7.45
C ALA A 174 13.33 13.21 -6.68
N GLY A 175 12.36 13.69 -5.88
CA GLY A 175 11.39 12.82 -5.21
C GLY A 175 10.50 12.07 -6.20
N ARG A 176 10.06 12.74 -7.28
CA ARG A 176 9.26 12.12 -8.34
C ARG A 176 10.05 11.07 -9.12
N ASP A 177 11.31 11.33 -9.42
CA ASP A 177 12.19 10.39 -10.11
C ASP A 177 12.39 9.12 -9.28
N ALA A 178 12.65 9.26 -7.98
CA ALA A 178 12.79 8.12 -7.07
C ALA A 178 11.51 7.26 -7.01
N LEU A 179 10.33 7.88 -7.01
CA LEU A 179 9.06 7.14 -7.11
C LEU A 179 8.88 6.48 -8.47
N GLY A 180 9.31 7.11 -9.57
CA GLY A 180 9.27 6.54 -10.91
C GLY A 180 10.16 5.30 -11.06
N GLU A 181 11.36 5.33 -10.49
CA GLU A 181 12.25 4.17 -10.40
C GLU A 181 11.59 3.02 -9.63
N TYR A 182 10.92 3.34 -8.52
CA TYR A 182 10.20 2.35 -7.71
C TYR A 182 9.01 1.72 -8.47
N VAL A 183 8.24 2.52 -9.22
CA VAL A 183 7.17 2.01 -10.12
C VAL A 183 7.75 1.04 -11.14
N THR A 184 8.84 1.42 -11.80
CA THR A 184 9.49 0.60 -12.84
C THR A 184 9.94 -0.75 -12.27
N SER A 185 10.48 -0.76 -11.06
CA SER A 185 10.89 -1.99 -10.35
C SER A 185 9.71 -2.94 -10.07
N ILE A 186 8.58 -2.39 -9.61
CA ILE A 186 7.37 -3.19 -9.34
C ILE A 186 6.75 -3.72 -10.64
N GLU A 187 6.71 -2.90 -11.70
CA GLU A 187 6.24 -3.32 -13.02
C GLU A 187 7.09 -4.47 -13.58
N ALA A 188 8.42 -4.37 -13.46
CA ALA A 188 9.33 -5.44 -13.85
C ALA A 188 9.09 -6.73 -13.06
N SER A 189 8.85 -6.62 -11.74
CA SER A 189 8.55 -7.77 -10.88
C SER A 189 7.20 -8.44 -11.24
N LEU A 190 6.19 -7.65 -11.60
CA LEU A 190 4.90 -8.17 -12.04
C LEU A 190 4.97 -8.87 -13.40
N MET A 191 5.79 -8.35 -14.32
CA MET A 191 6.01 -8.97 -15.63
C MET A 191 6.84 -10.26 -15.56
N SER A 192 7.71 -10.40 -14.56
CA SER A 192 8.47 -11.63 -14.34
C SER A 192 7.65 -12.71 -13.63
N SER A 193 6.75 -12.35 -12.72
CA SER A 193 5.84 -13.30 -12.04
C SER A 193 4.70 -13.83 -12.92
N SER A 194 4.48 -13.26 -14.10
CA SER A 194 3.43 -13.66 -15.04
C SER A 194 3.91 -14.59 -16.16
N LYS A 195 5.18 -15.04 -16.11
CA LYS A 195 5.80 -16.04 -17.01
C LYS A 195 5.98 -17.37 -16.29
#